data_AF-A0A9D1GIW4-F1
#
_entry.id   AF-A0A9D1GIW4-F1
#
_cell.length_a   1.000
_cell.length_b   1.000
_cell.length_c   1.000
_cell.angle_alpha   90.00
_cell.angle_beta   90.00
_cell.angle_gamma   90.00
#
_symmetry.space_group_name_H-M   'P 1'
#
loop_
_entity.id
_entity.type
_entity.pdbx_description
1 polymer ?
#
loop_
_entity_poly.entity_id
_entity_poly.type
_entity_poly.pdbx_seq_one_letter_code
_entity_poly.pdbx_strand_id
1 'polypeptide(L)'
;MAGTWESQNKELAGVYLNIQTNEPLSITPGDRGTVAILQELSTGTDKTIYTITATDAAYPEEATAEDKRLATEALKGAKTVLLYKLPEGHVSDDVQEALSIFETVDVNTIAYPYDGANETEESNYEVAKTVIMNWVQAMNDDEGIPIQAVMANVDADSDRVINVVQGVILSDGTTLTAAQTTAWVAGVTAGASMTTSNTGKKYVGAIDVVPRMKRSAMETASKAGKFLLKVDSSQNVTIAYDINSLVSYTIKKGKVFRKNRVVRTVDNIKKDLGIIYEGEYVGKFDNEPDGQDLLKGAYCDYFSELNRKKAIKNFETDDVTVTDGVEADSVYVVVNVQPVDSIDKIYVDVNLS
;
A
#
# COMPACT_ATOMS: atom_id res chain seq x y z
N MET A 1 -18.92 -8.59 -8.20
CA MET A 1 -18.51 -8.22 -9.58
C MET A 1 -18.59 -6.72 -9.69
N ALA A 2 -17.49 -6.06 -9.37
CA ALA A 2 -17.34 -4.61 -9.36
C ALA A 2 -16.14 -4.20 -10.24
N GLY A 3 -15.92 -2.89 -10.29
CA GLY A 3 -15.28 -2.16 -11.38
C GLY A 3 -16.01 -0.83 -11.49
N THR A 4 -15.29 0.26 -11.78
CA THR A 4 -15.80 1.64 -11.86
C THR A 4 -17.22 1.74 -12.45
N TRP A 5 -18.20 2.19 -11.66
CA TRP A 5 -19.61 2.26 -12.07
C TRP A 5 -19.94 3.59 -12.78
N GLU A 6 -20.76 3.51 -13.84
CA GLU A 6 -21.32 4.68 -14.55
C GLU A 6 -22.78 4.98 -14.14
N SER A 7 -23.44 4.12 -13.36
CA SER A 7 -24.80 4.31 -12.81
C SER A 7 -25.05 3.53 -11.50
N GLN A 8 -25.98 4.03 -10.66
CA GLN A 8 -26.25 3.58 -9.28
C GLN A 8 -27.24 2.39 -9.21
N ASN A 9 -26.79 1.16 -9.47
CA ASN A 9 -27.66 -0.03 -9.62
C ASN A 9 -27.28 -1.19 -8.67
N LYS A 10 -27.47 -1.07 -7.35
CA LYS A 10 -27.06 -2.09 -6.38
C LYS A 10 -28.22 -2.44 -5.42
N GLU A 11 -28.38 -3.73 -5.08
CA GLU A 11 -29.64 -4.28 -4.50
C GLU A 11 -29.61 -4.58 -2.97
N LEU A 12 -28.54 -4.20 -2.24
CA LEU A 12 -28.45 -4.37 -0.77
C LEU A 12 -28.19 -3.02 -0.09
N ALA A 13 -28.87 -2.73 1.03
CA ALA A 13 -28.73 -1.48 1.78
C ALA A 13 -27.31 -1.29 2.37
N GLY A 14 -26.64 -0.18 2.06
CA GLY A 14 -25.29 0.19 2.54
C GLY A 14 -24.60 1.28 1.69
N VAL A 15 -23.49 1.86 2.19
CA VAL A 15 -22.53 2.60 1.33
C VAL A 15 -21.70 1.56 0.58
N TYR A 16 -21.58 1.69 -0.74
CA TYR A 16 -20.76 0.78 -1.55
C TYR A 16 -19.27 1.15 -1.46
N LEU A 17 -18.73 0.98 -0.26
CA LEU A 17 -17.33 0.77 0.09
C LEU A 17 -17.37 -0.49 0.96
N ASN A 18 -16.65 -1.54 0.60
CA ASN A 18 -16.79 -2.81 1.31
C ASN A 18 -15.75 -2.90 2.48
N ILE A 19 -16.11 -3.73 3.48
CA ILE A 19 -15.48 -4.26 4.73
C ILE A 19 -16.07 -3.80 6.06
N GLN A 20 -16.44 -4.81 6.86
CA GLN A 20 -16.89 -4.76 8.26
C GLN A 20 -15.71 -4.69 9.25
N THR A 21 -15.75 -3.80 10.27
CA THR A 21 -14.89 -3.96 11.46
C THR A 21 -15.53 -3.45 12.77
N ASN A 22 -15.05 -3.96 13.91
CA ASN A 22 -15.65 -3.87 15.25
C ASN A 22 -14.81 -3.02 16.24
N GLU A 23 -14.05 -2.03 15.77
CA GLU A 23 -13.15 -1.21 16.63
C GLU A 23 -13.75 0.12 17.12
N PRO A 24 -13.37 0.59 18.33
CA PRO A 24 -13.83 1.88 18.85
C PRO A 24 -13.30 3.05 18.01
N LEU A 25 -14.23 3.91 17.61
CA LEU A 25 -14.07 4.94 16.60
C LEU A 25 -13.15 6.07 17.09
N SER A 26 -12.14 6.40 16.28
CA SER A 26 -11.28 7.55 16.48
C SER A 26 -11.37 8.46 15.25
N ILE A 27 -11.65 9.74 15.46
CA ILE A 27 -11.49 10.81 14.43
C ILE A 27 -10.00 11.06 14.07
N THR A 28 -9.08 10.29 14.67
CA THR A 28 -7.66 10.31 14.35
C THR A 28 -7.41 9.39 13.17
N PRO A 29 -6.64 9.81 12.15
CA PRO A 29 -6.25 8.96 11.04
C PRO A 29 -5.81 7.58 11.51
N GLY A 30 -6.36 6.53 10.89
CA GLY A 30 -6.14 5.15 11.30
C GLY A 30 -4.67 4.77 11.43
N ASP A 31 -4.38 3.92 12.41
CA ASP A 31 -3.03 3.43 12.64
C ASP A 31 -2.59 2.51 11.50
N ARG A 32 -1.50 2.86 10.82
CA ARG A 32 -0.88 2.04 9.77
C ARG A 32 0.32 1.28 10.30
N GLY A 33 0.77 0.29 9.53
CA GLY A 33 2.02 -0.40 9.77
C GLY A 33 1.93 -1.92 9.74
N THR A 34 0.87 -2.50 9.19
CA THR A 34 0.75 -3.95 9.05
C THR A 34 1.14 -4.39 7.65
N VAL A 35 2.09 -5.32 7.55
CA VAL A 35 2.54 -5.93 6.29
C VAL A 35 2.34 -7.44 6.33
N ALA A 36 1.77 -8.01 5.28
CA ALA A 36 1.77 -9.44 5.04
C ALA A 36 3.01 -9.84 4.22
N ILE A 37 3.67 -10.93 4.60
CA ILE A 37 4.75 -11.54 3.81
C ILE A 37 4.35 -12.97 3.51
N LEU A 38 4.24 -13.30 2.24
CA LEU A 38 4.00 -14.68 1.80
C LEU A 38 5.38 -15.33 1.58
N GLN A 39 5.77 -16.28 2.42
CA GLN A 39 7.12 -16.85 2.38
C GLN A 39 7.11 -18.33 2.78
N GLU A 40 7.94 -19.11 2.11
CA GLU A 40 8.32 -20.48 2.50
C GLU A 40 9.25 -20.44 3.73
N LEU A 41 8.93 -21.23 4.74
CA LEU A 41 9.73 -21.36 5.96
C LEU A 41 10.22 -22.79 6.12
N SER A 42 11.43 -22.94 6.68
CA SER A 42 12.02 -24.27 6.94
C SER A 42 11.28 -25.09 8.02
N THR A 43 10.46 -24.43 8.84
CA THR A 43 9.74 -25.02 9.97
C THR A 43 8.37 -24.35 10.16
N GLY A 44 7.51 -24.99 10.95
CA GLY A 44 6.15 -24.55 11.23
C GLY A 44 5.10 -25.19 10.31
N THR A 45 3.85 -24.96 10.66
CA THR A 45 2.68 -25.45 9.93
C THR A 45 2.42 -24.60 8.68
N ASP A 46 2.29 -25.27 7.53
CA ASP A 46 1.90 -24.63 6.27
C ASP A 46 0.56 -23.91 6.39
N LYS A 47 0.36 -22.90 5.55
CA LYS A 47 -0.90 -22.15 5.41
C LYS A 47 -1.33 -21.45 6.71
N THR A 48 -0.38 -21.15 7.57
CA THR A 48 -0.59 -20.51 8.88
C THR A 48 0.07 -19.13 8.91
N ILE A 49 -0.59 -18.17 9.57
CA ILE A 49 -0.07 -16.82 9.82
C ILE A 49 0.65 -16.78 11.17
N TYR A 50 1.90 -16.34 11.15
CA TYR A 50 2.70 -16.01 12.32
C TYR A 50 2.76 -14.49 12.48
N THR A 51 2.29 -13.97 13.60
CA THR A 51 2.27 -12.52 13.87
C THR A 51 3.55 -12.11 14.57
N ILE A 52 4.30 -11.19 13.96
CA ILE A 52 5.56 -10.69 14.50
C ILE A 52 5.47 -9.17 14.68
N THR A 53 5.82 -8.70 15.86
CA THR A 53 5.92 -7.28 16.24
C THR A 53 7.27 -7.03 16.90
N ALA A 54 7.56 -5.78 17.27
CA ALA A 54 8.78 -5.45 18.01
C ALA A 54 8.83 -6.10 19.41
N THR A 55 7.68 -6.44 20.00
CA THR A 55 7.57 -6.96 21.38
C THR A 55 7.22 -8.44 21.44
N ASP A 56 6.62 -8.97 20.37
CA ASP A 56 6.18 -10.36 20.29
C ASP A 56 6.67 -10.97 18.97
N ALA A 57 7.49 -12.01 19.07
CA ALA A 57 8.15 -12.64 17.95
C ALA A 57 7.67 -14.09 17.83
N ALA A 58 6.39 -14.27 17.52
CA ALA A 58 5.71 -15.57 17.43
C ALA A 58 6.10 -16.35 16.16
N TYR A 59 7.40 -16.51 15.91
CA TYR A 59 7.93 -17.39 14.87
C TYR A 59 7.66 -18.86 15.23
N PRO A 60 7.55 -19.74 14.22
CA PRO A 60 7.52 -21.18 14.50
C PRO A 60 8.78 -21.64 15.24
N GLU A 61 8.63 -22.69 16.05
CA GLU A 61 9.75 -23.26 16.81
C GLU A 61 10.89 -23.66 15.86
N GLU A 62 12.13 -23.41 16.32
CA GLU A 62 13.37 -23.67 15.56
C GLU A 62 13.56 -22.84 14.27
N ALA A 63 12.76 -21.79 14.04
CA ALA A 63 12.91 -20.93 12.86
C ALA A 63 14.33 -20.33 12.77
N THR A 64 14.94 -20.50 11.60
CA THR A 64 16.34 -20.13 11.35
C THR A 64 16.52 -18.62 11.23
N ALA A 65 17.77 -18.16 11.20
CA ALA A 65 18.08 -16.75 10.94
C ALA A 65 17.64 -16.31 9.54
N GLU A 66 17.67 -17.20 8.55
CA GLU A 66 17.18 -16.91 7.19
C GLU A 66 15.65 -16.77 7.15
N ASP A 67 14.92 -17.68 7.82
CA ASP A 67 13.45 -17.60 7.92
C ASP A 67 13.00 -16.26 8.53
N LYS A 68 13.75 -15.77 9.53
CA LYS A 68 13.45 -14.53 10.25
C LYS A 68 13.89 -13.27 9.50
N ARG A 69 14.74 -13.40 8.49
CA ARG A 69 15.43 -12.27 7.85
C ARG A 69 14.45 -11.28 7.22
N LEU A 70 13.54 -11.76 6.37
CA LEU A 70 12.61 -10.88 5.64
C LEU A 70 11.64 -10.16 6.58
N ALA A 71 11.12 -10.86 7.59
CA ALA A 71 10.30 -10.25 8.63
C ALA A 71 11.08 -9.19 9.44
N THR A 72 12.35 -9.45 9.77
CA THR A 72 13.22 -8.47 10.44
C THR A 72 13.44 -7.23 9.59
N GLU A 73 13.65 -7.40 8.28
CA GLU A 73 13.81 -6.29 7.35
C GLU A 73 12.51 -5.47 7.20
N ALA A 74 11.35 -6.13 7.15
CA ALA A 74 10.06 -5.45 7.11
C ALA A 74 9.76 -4.64 8.39
N LEU A 75 10.11 -5.17 9.57
CA LEU A 75 9.94 -4.48 10.86
C LEU A 75 10.80 -3.22 11.03
N LYS A 76 11.79 -2.98 10.16
CA LYS A 76 12.50 -1.69 10.14
C LYS A 76 11.60 -0.53 9.69
N GLY A 77 10.47 -0.84 9.05
CA GLY A 77 9.48 0.14 8.61
C GLY A 77 8.07 -0.10 9.16
N ALA A 78 7.68 -1.35 9.36
CA ALA A 78 6.36 -1.76 9.83
C ALA A 78 6.26 -1.81 11.36
N LYS A 79 5.02 -1.77 11.87
CA LYS A 79 4.69 -2.06 13.26
C LYS A 79 4.46 -3.56 13.49
N THR A 80 3.80 -4.20 12.52
CA THR A 80 3.37 -5.60 12.57
C THR A 80 3.67 -6.29 11.24
N VAL A 81 4.23 -7.49 11.31
CA VAL A 81 4.42 -8.39 10.17
C VAL A 81 3.54 -9.62 10.37
N LEU A 82 2.70 -9.92 9.39
CA LEU A 82 1.94 -11.15 9.30
C LEU A 82 2.68 -12.07 8.32
N LEU A 83 3.45 -13.00 8.85
CA LEU A 83 4.24 -13.94 8.05
C LEU A 83 3.38 -15.17 7.75
N TYR A 84 2.94 -15.31 6.50
CA TYR A 84 2.19 -16.48 6.05
C TYR A 84 3.14 -17.53 5.51
N LYS A 85 3.11 -18.73 6.09
CA LYS A 85 3.94 -19.86 5.64
C LYS A 85 3.36 -20.49 4.38
N LEU A 86 4.00 -20.24 3.25
CA LEU A 86 3.75 -20.98 2.01
C LEU A 86 4.36 -22.40 2.10
N PRO A 87 3.72 -23.41 1.47
CA PRO A 87 4.34 -24.73 1.28
C PRO A 87 5.64 -24.63 0.48
N GLU A 88 6.57 -25.56 0.71
CA GLU A 88 7.80 -25.65 -0.08
C GLU A 88 7.47 -25.94 -1.56
N GLY A 89 8.01 -25.13 -2.48
CA GLY A 89 7.73 -25.25 -3.91
C GLY A 89 6.32 -24.76 -4.27
N HIS A 90 5.79 -23.78 -3.54
CA HIS A 90 4.43 -23.28 -3.70
C HIS A 90 4.08 -22.91 -5.15
N VAL A 91 2.82 -23.15 -5.51
CA VAL A 91 2.26 -22.76 -6.81
C VAL A 91 1.29 -21.59 -6.66
N SER A 92 0.72 -21.12 -7.78
CA SER A 92 -0.26 -20.03 -7.78
C SER A 92 -1.50 -20.31 -6.92
N ASP A 93 -1.92 -21.56 -6.83
CA ASP A 93 -3.09 -21.96 -6.05
C ASP A 93 -2.84 -21.78 -4.54
N ASP A 94 -1.63 -22.10 -4.06
CA ASP A 94 -1.25 -21.85 -2.66
C ASP A 94 -1.24 -20.36 -2.33
N VAL A 95 -0.85 -19.52 -3.30
CA VAL A 95 -0.91 -18.06 -3.18
C VAL A 95 -2.36 -17.59 -3.16
N GLN A 96 -3.22 -18.13 -4.02
CA GLN A 96 -4.65 -17.79 -4.02
C GLN A 96 -5.33 -18.14 -2.69
N GLU A 97 -5.00 -19.29 -2.10
CA GLU A 97 -5.48 -19.65 -0.77
C GLU A 97 -4.99 -18.68 0.31
N ALA A 98 -3.72 -18.27 0.24
CA ALA A 98 -3.18 -17.26 1.15
C ALA A 98 -3.95 -15.93 1.05
N LEU A 99 -4.17 -15.47 -0.18
CA LEU A 99 -4.88 -14.22 -0.45
C LEU A 99 -6.32 -14.26 0.05
N SER A 100 -6.99 -15.41 -0.06
CA SER A 100 -8.35 -15.62 0.47
C SER A 100 -8.43 -15.40 1.99
N ILE A 101 -7.37 -15.74 2.73
CA ILE A 101 -7.31 -15.44 4.17
C ILE A 101 -7.15 -13.94 4.38
N PHE A 102 -6.28 -13.29 3.62
CA PHE A 102 -6.03 -11.84 3.70
C PHE A 102 -7.19 -10.97 3.20
N GLU A 103 -8.23 -11.54 2.60
CA GLU A 103 -9.48 -10.82 2.30
C GLU A 103 -10.16 -10.29 3.57
N THR A 104 -9.94 -10.94 4.72
CA THR A 104 -10.60 -10.62 6.00
C THR A 104 -9.63 -10.07 7.05
N VAL A 105 -8.37 -9.82 6.69
CA VAL A 105 -7.31 -9.39 7.61
C VAL A 105 -6.81 -8.01 7.22
N ASP A 106 -6.81 -7.08 8.16
CA ASP A 106 -6.37 -5.69 7.91
C ASP A 106 -4.86 -5.62 7.70
N VAL A 107 -4.45 -5.42 6.44
CA VAL A 107 -3.06 -5.26 6.01
C VAL A 107 -2.94 -4.05 5.11
N ASN A 108 -1.84 -3.31 5.24
CA ASN A 108 -1.59 -2.16 4.36
C ASN A 108 -0.86 -2.56 3.09
N THR A 109 0.05 -3.53 3.20
CA THR A 109 0.84 -4.02 2.07
C THR A 109 1.04 -5.51 2.14
N ILE A 110 1.17 -6.16 0.99
CA ILE A 110 1.61 -7.54 0.87
C ILE A 110 2.95 -7.61 0.12
N ALA A 111 3.91 -8.35 0.64
CA ALA A 111 5.19 -8.62 0.01
C ALA A 111 5.21 -10.05 -0.53
N TYR A 112 5.64 -10.20 -1.78
CA TYR A 112 5.90 -11.50 -2.40
C TYR A 112 7.38 -11.57 -2.81
N PRO A 113 8.23 -12.21 -2.00
CA PRO A 113 9.68 -12.16 -2.12
C PRO A 113 10.24 -13.18 -3.13
N TYR A 114 9.52 -13.43 -4.23
CA TYR A 114 9.90 -14.37 -5.29
C TYR A 114 9.84 -13.69 -6.66
N ASP A 115 10.85 -13.93 -7.50
CA ASP A 115 10.93 -13.38 -8.85
C ASP A 115 11.31 -14.38 -9.94
N GLY A 116 11.37 -15.68 -9.61
CA GLY A 116 11.68 -16.76 -10.56
C GLY A 116 13.06 -16.70 -11.18
N ALA A 117 13.94 -15.79 -10.75
CA ALA A 117 15.26 -15.60 -11.34
C ALA A 117 16.20 -16.80 -11.17
N ASN A 118 15.86 -17.77 -10.32
CA ASN A 118 16.69 -18.94 -9.99
C ASN A 118 16.04 -20.28 -10.38
N GLU A 119 14.93 -20.29 -11.12
CA GLU A 119 14.25 -21.55 -11.50
C GLU A 119 14.45 -21.92 -12.97
N THR A 120 14.49 -23.23 -13.21
CA THR A 120 14.61 -23.85 -14.53
C THR A 120 13.26 -24.02 -15.24
N GLU A 121 12.13 -23.82 -14.55
CA GLU A 121 10.79 -23.87 -15.14
C GLU A 121 10.11 -22.51 -15.02
N GLU A 122 10.08 -21.81 -16.15
CA GLU A 122 9.45 -20.52 -16.34
C GLU A 122 7.91 -20.68 -16.30
N SER A 123 7.27 -20.81 -15.12
CA SER A 123 5.79 -20.77 -15.07
C SER A 123 5.07 -20.49 -13.74
N ASN A 124 5.62 -20.76 -12.54
CA ASN A 124 4.77 -20.71 -11.32
C ASN A 124 4.73 -19.33 -10.64
N TYR A 125 5.88 -18.68 -10.44
CA TYR A 125 5.91 -17.40 -9.72
C TYR A 125 5.37 -16.21 -10.51
N GLU A 126 5.50 -16.21 -11.85
CA GLU A 126 4.90 -15.16 -12.69
C GLU A 126 3.36 -15.26 -12.70
N VAL A 127 2.83 -16.49 -12.66
CA VAL A 127 1.38 -16.71 -12.48
C VAL A 127 0.96 -16.25 -11.09
N ALA A 128 1.70 -16.60 -10.03
CA ALA A 128 1.43 -16.12 -8.68
C ALA A 128 1.45 -14.59 -8.57
N LYS A 129 2.45 -13.91 -9.17
CA LYS A 129 2.49 -12.44 -9.27
C LYS A 129 1.24 -11.91 -9.96
N THR A 130 0.80 -12.53 -11.04
CA THR A 130 -0.43 -12.14 -11.75
C THR A 130 -1.67 -12.30 -10.88
N VAL A 131 -1.78 -13.39 -10.11
CA VAL A 131 -2.85 -13.59 -9.13
C VAL A 131 -2.84 -12.47 -8.08
N ILE A 132 -1.67 -12.13 -7.53
CA ILE A 132 -1.52 -11.05 -6.55
C ILE A 132 -1.91 -9.69 -7.15
N MET A 133 -1.47 -9.37 -8.38
CA MET A 133 -1.82 -8.12 -9.07
C MET A 133 -3.34 -7.96 -9.21
N ASN A 134 -4.00 -9.01 -9.70
CA ASN A 134 -5.45 -9.00 -9.89
C ASN A 134 -6.18 -8.90 -8.54
N TRP A 135 -5.69 -9.62 -7.53
CA TRP A 135 -6.27 -9.58 -6.20
C TRP A 135 -6.16 -8.20 -5.56
N VAL A 136 -4.98 -7.54 -5.54
CA VAL A 136 -4.88 -6.19 -4.95
C VAL A 136 -5.72 -5.16 -5.71
N GLN A 137 -5.91 -5.34 -7.01
CA GLN A 137 -6.79 -4.49 -7.81
C GLN A 137 -8.26 -4.72 -7.43
N ALA A 138 -8.70 -5.98 -7.35
CA ALA A 138 -10.05 -6.35 -6.94
C ALA A 138 -10.35 -5.92 -5.49
N MET A 139 -9.40 -6.08 -4.56
CA MET A 139 -9.55 -5.60 -3.19
C MET A 139 -9.85 -4.10 -3.16
N ASN A 140 -9.16 -3.31 -3.99
CA ASN A 140 -9.42 -1.88 -4.07
C ASN A 140 -10.73 -1.55 -4.80
N ASP A 141 -10.96 -2.11 -5.97
CA ASP A 141 -12.05 -1.67 -6.86
C ASP A 141 -13.41 -2.29 -6.49
N ASP A 142 -13.39 -3.51 -5.95
CA ASP A 142 -14.58 -4.31 -5.67
C ASP A 142 -14.85 -4.38 -4.17
N GLU A 143 -13.82 -4.70 -3.39
CA GLU A 143 -13.95 -4.89 -1.95
C GLU A 143 -13.75 -3.60 -1.15
N GLY A 144 -13.47 -2.46 -1.79
CA GLY A 144 -13.28 -1.22 -1.05
C GLY A 144 -12.01 -1.17 -0.19
N ILE A 145 -11.28 -2.27 0.00
CA ILE A 145 -10.04 -2.35 0.79
C ILE A 145 -8.84 -1.83 -0.01
N PRO A 146 -8.24 -0.69 0.35
CA PRO A 146 -7.01 -0.29 -0.31
C PRO A 146 -5.80 -1.07 0.24
N ILE A 147 -5.20 -1.91 -0.61
CA ILE A 147 -3.97 -2.65 -0.33
C ILE A 147 -2.96 -2.40 -1.46
N GLN A 148 -1.66 -2.39 -1.15
CA GLN A 148 -0.60 -2.39 -2.16
C GLN A 148 0.26 -3.66 -2.11
N ALA A 149 0.54 -4.27 -3.26
CA ALA A 149 1.52 -5.33 -3.40
C ALA A 149 2.92 -4.76 -3.65
N VAL A 150 3.93 -5.41 -3.08
CA VAL A 150 5.35 -5.13 -3.35
C VAL A 150 5.98 -6.40 -3.90
N MET A 151 6.41 -6.32 -5.15
CA MET A 151 6.93 -7.46 -5.91
C MET A 151 8.17 -7.05 -6.67
N ALA A 152 9.02 -8.02 -6.97
CA ALA A 152 10.23 -7.76 -7.73
C ALA A 152 10.06 -8.04 -9.22
N ASN A 153 10.57 -7.11 -10.04
CA ASN A 153 10.64 -7.23 -11.49
C ASN A 153 9.27 -7.48 -12.16
N VAL A 154 8.22 -6.76 -11.75
CA VAL A 154 6.87 -6.84 -12.31
C VAL A 154 6.41 -5.50 -12.87
N ASP A 155 6.34 -5.39 -14.20
CA ASP A 155 5.88 -4.18 -14.89
C ASP A 155 4.34 -4.14 -14.97
N ALA A 156 3.69 -3.99 -13.81
CA ALA A 156 2.24 -4.17 -13.64
C ALA A 156 1.35 -3.03 -14.18
N ASP A 157 1.92 -1.85 -14.45
CA ASP A 157 1.17 -0.63 -14.82
C ASP A 157 -0.03 -0.33 -13.88
N SER A 158 0.20 -0.48 -12.57
CA SER A 158 -0.82 -0.30 -11.53
C SER A 158 -0.33 0.58 -10.39
N ASP A 159 -1.24 1.39 -9.84
CA ASP A 159 -1.00 2.17 -8.62
C ASP A 159 -1.01 1.31 -7.34
N ARG A 160 -1.46 0.06 -7.47
CA ARG A 160 -1.51 -0.93 -6.38
C ARG A 160 -0.27 -1.80 -6.30
N VAL A 161 0.66 -1.70 -7.25
CA VAL A 161 1.86 -2.56 -7.31
C VAL A 161 3.13 -1.72 -7.28
N ILE A 162 4.04 -2.01 -6.35
CA ILE A 162 5.39 -1.43 -6.28
C ILE A 162 6.38 -2.43 -6.86
N ASN A 163 7.04 -2.05 -7.96
CA ASN A 163 7.99 -2.89 -8.69
C ASN A 163 9.43 -2.64 -8.23
N VAL A 164 9.97 -3.50 -7.37
CA VAL A 164 11.35 -3.43 -6.89
C VAL A 164 12.28 -4.11 -7.88
N VAL A 165 13.35 -3.45 -8.32
CA VAL A 165 14.26 -4.00 -9.35
C VAL A 165 15.74 -4.04 -8.94
N GLN A 166 16.02 -3.73 -7.67
CA GLN A 166 17.37 -3.74 -7.12
C GLN A 166 17.38 -4.43 -5.76
N GLY A 167 18.43 -5.19 -5.52
CA GLY A 167 18.82 -5.70 -4.22
C GLY A 167 19.73 -4.75 -3.45
N VAL A 168 20.22 -5.20 -2.30
CA VAL A 168 21.14 -4.46 -1.42
C VAL A 168 22.23 -5.35 -0.84
N ILE A 169 23.34 -4.75 -0.45
CA ILE A 169 24.34 -5.38 0.42
C ILE A 169 24.14 -4.82 1.82
N LEU A 170 24.00 -5.71 2.81
CA LEU A 170 23.87 -5.39 4.21
C LEU A 170 25.25 -5.22 4.88
N SER A 171 25.27 -4.59 6.05
CA SER A 171 26.50 -4.30 6.80
C SER A 171 27.26 -5.53 7.28
N ASP A 172 26.59 -6.68 7.37
CA ASP A 172 27.19 -7.99 7.68
C ASP A 172 27.77 -8.68 6.44
N GLY A 173 27.66 -8.07 5.26
CA GLY A 173 28.11 -8.60 3.98
C GLY A 173 27.06 -9.45 3.24
N THR A 174 25.89 -9.72 3.84
CA THR A 174 24.81 -10.43 3.15
C THR A 174 24.30 -9.61 1.97
N THR A 175 24.12 -10.26 0.82
CA THR A 175 23.47 -9.64 -0.34
C THR A 175 22.02 -10.11 -0.43
N LEU A 176 21.08 -9.17 -0.45
CA LEU A 176 19.67 -9.43 -0.71
C LEU A 176 19.38 -9.24 -2.19
N THR A 177 18.57 -10.13 -2.76
CA THR A 177 18.03 -9.97 -4.12
C THR A 177 16.98 -8.84 -4.17
N ALA A 178 16.55 -8.46 -5.38
CA ALA A 178 15.41 -7.55 -5.54
C ALA A 178 14.14 -8.12 -4.89
N ALA A 179 13.90 -9.42 -5.06
CA ALA A 179 12.78 -10.14 -4.47
C ALA A 179 12.82 -10.09 -2.93
N GLN A 180 13.95 -10.38 -2.31
CA GLN A 180 14.10 -10.27 -0.84
C GLN A 180 13.97 -8.82 -0.35
N THR A 181 14.41 -7.85 -1.16
CA THR A 181 14.30 -6.42 -0.83
C THR A 181 12.84 -5.92 -0.79
N THR A 182 11.90 -6.65 -1.42
CA THR A 182 10.47 -6.32 -1.35
C THR A 182 9.95 -6.30 0.09
N ALA A 183 10.48 -7.13 0.99
CA ALA A 183 10.05 -7.19 2.39
C ALA A 183 10.30 -5.86 3.11
N TRP A 184 11.49 -5.27 2.96
CA TRP A 184 11.80 -3.95 3.53
C TRP A 184 10.93 -2.85 2.89
N VAL A 185 10.79 -2.88 1.56
CA VAL A 185 9.99 -1.88 0.82
C VAL A 185 8.52 -1.92 1.24
N ALA A 186 7.95 -3.11 1.42
CA ALA A 186 6.60 -3.30 1.94
C ALA A 186 6.49 -2.77 3.37
N GLY A 187 7.43 -3.12 4.24
CA GLY A 187 7.45 -2.63 5.62
C GLY A 187 7.47 -1.11 5.71
N VAL A 188 8.37 -0.43 4.99
CA VAL A 188 8.42 1.06 5.00
C VAL A 188 7.23 1.71 4.32
N THR A 189 6.55 1.03 3.40
CA THR A 189 5.34 1.52 2.73
C THR A 189 4.13 1.38 3.66
N ALA A 190 3.98 0.24 4.34
CA ALA A 190 2.96 0.02 5.35
C ALA A 190 3.07 1.05 6.49
N GLY A 191 4.25 1.22 7.07
CA GLY A 191 4.46 2.14 8.20
C GLY A 191 4.61 3.62 7.85
N ALA A 192 4.54 4.00 6.57
CA ALA A 192 4.57 5.41 6.19
C ALA A 192 3.23 6.10 6.47
N SER A 193 3.28 7.29 7.07
CA SER A 193 2.10 8.13 7.24
C SER A 193 1.63 8.71 5.89
N MET A 194 0.36 9.17 5.84
CA MET A 194 -0.18 9.94 4.70
C MET A 194 0.59 11.24 4.39
N THR A 195 1.29 11.81 5.38
CA THR A 195 2.05 13.06 5.22
C THR A 195 3.50 12.83 4.81
N THR A 196 3.96 11.58 4.81
CA THR A 196 5.37 11.24 4.60
C THR A 196 5.57 10.57 3.25
N SER A 197 6.47 11.13 2.43
CA SER A 197 7.02 10.41 1.27
C SER A 197 8.20 9.56 1.73
N ASN A 198 8.32 8.34 1.19
CA ASN A 198 9.50 7.52 1.43
C ASN A 198 10.69 7.93 0.54
N THR A 199 10.55 8.91 -0.36
CA THR A 199 11.68 9.41 -1.18
C THR A 199 12.82 9.86 -0.26
N GLY A 200 14.02 9.32 -0.45
CA GLY A 200 15.20 9.61 0.37
C GLY A 200 15.24 8.88 1.71
N LYS A 201 14.25 8.06 2.05
CA LYS A 201 14.27 7.27 3.29
C LYS A 201 15.43 6.27 3.25
N LYS A 202 16.22 6.27 4.33
CA LYS A 202 17.40 5.42 4.49
C LYS A 202 17.00 3.98 4.79
N TYR A 203 17.62 3.04 4.09
CA TYR A 203 17.62 1.63 4.44
C TYR A 203 18.69 1.39 5.51
N VAL A 204 18.27 1.36 6.77
CA VAL A 204 19.18 1.13 7.90
C VAL A 204 19.73 -0.31 7.86
N GLY A 205 21.06 -0.42 7.85
CA GLY A 205 21.77 -1.70 7.74
C GLY A 205 22.21 -2.04 6.32
N ALA A 206 21.66 -1.40 5.28
CA ALA A 206 22.17 -1.53 3.91
C ALA A 206 23.32 -0.55 3.68
N ILE A 207 24.40 -1.04 3.09
CA ILE A 207 25.63 -0.30 2.78
C ILE A 207 25.83 -0.09 1.28
N ASP A 208 25.21 -0.92 0.43
CA ASP A 208 25.24 -0.74 -1.02
C ASP A 208 23.98 -1.25 -1.72
N VAL A 209 23.80 -0.90 -2.99
CA VAL A 209 22.71 -1.31 -3.89
C VAL A 209 23.27 -2.17 -5.01
N VAL A 210 22.60 -3.27 -5.33
CA VAL A 210 23.02 -4.21 -6.37
C VAL A 210 21.87 -4.52 -7.34
N PRO A 211 22.02 -4.28 -8.65
CA PRO A 211 23.11 -3.55 -9.28
C PRO A 211 23.00 -2.03 -9.02
N ARG A 212 24.14 -1.32 -8.94
CA ARG A 212 24.14 0.15 -9.03
C ARG A 212 23.76 0.60 -10.45
N MET A 213 23.09 1.74 -10.55
CA MET A 213 22.69 2.33 -11.83
C MET A 213 23.29 3.72 -12.03
N LYS A 214 23.63 4.06 -13.27
CA LYS A 214 23.94 5.45 -13.66
C LYS A 214 22.69 6.32 -13.53
N ARG A 215 22.87 7.62 -13.35
CA ARG A 215 21.76 8.57 -13.23
C ARG A 215 20.76 8.51 -14.39
N SER A 216 21.25 8.47 -15.63
CA SER A 216 20.39 8.34 -16.82
C SER A 216 19.60 7.03 -16.83
N ALA A 217 20.21 5.92 -16.40
CA ALA A 217 19.52 4.63 -16.28
C ALA A 217 18.45 4.66 -15.17
N MET A 218 18.75 5.26 -14.01
CA MET A 218 17.76 5.47 -12.95
C MET A 218 16.58 6.33 -13.41
N GLU A 219 16.83 7.37 -14.21
CA GLU A 219 15.76 8.22 -14.76
C GLU A 219 14.85 7.44 -15.71
N THR A 220 15.42 6.62 -16.60
CA THR A 220 14.67 5.73 -17.49
C THR A 220 13.87 4.68 -16.71
N ALA A 221 14.52 3.98 -15.78
CA ALA A 221 13.87 2.95 -14.97
C ALA A 221 12.77 3.55 -14.08
N SER A 222 13.02 4.72 -13.47
CA SER A 222 11.97 5.45 -12.76
C SER A 222 10.82 5.75 -13.71
N LYS A 223 11.05 6.33 -14.90
CA LYS A 223 9.97 6.63 -15.86
C LYS A 223 9.13 5.39 -16.19
N ALA A 224 9.75 4.21 -16.27
CA ALA A 224 9.11 2.92 -16.47
C ALA A 224 8.44 2.30 -15.22
N GLY A 225 8.20 3.07 -14.15
CA GLY A 225 7.47 2.58 -12.96
C GLY A 225 8.30 1.74 -12.00
N LYS A 226 9.63 1.74 -12.13
CA LYS A 226 10.52 0.92 -11.29
C LYS A 226 10.89 1.66 -10.01
N PHE A 227 10.64 1.03 -8.87
CA PHE A 227 11.11 1.47 -7.57
C PHE A 227 12.60 1.17 -7.43
N LEU A 228 13.38 2.20 -7.10
CA LEU A 228 14.84 2.14 -7.11
C LEU A 228 15.42 2.57 -5.77
N LEU A 229 16.55 1.95 -5.44
CA LEU A 229 17.43 2.36 -4.37
C LEU A 229 18.68 3.03 -4.98
N LYS A 230 19.24 3.98 -4.26
CA LYS A 230 20.49 4.66 -4.64
C LYS A 230 21.39 4.84 -3.43
N VAL A 231 22.68 4.99 -3.68
CA VAL A 231 23.62 5.48 -2.68
C VAL A 231 23.64 7.01 -2.77
N ASP A 232 23.33 7.68 -1.65
CA ASP A 232 23.35 9.14 -1.57
C ASP A 232 24.79 9.71 -1.45
N SER A 233 24.92 11.04 -1.43
CA SER A 233 26.23 11.69 -1.29
C SER A 233 26.93 11.40 0.05
N SER A 234 26.18 10.97 1.06
CA SER A 234 26.67 10.60 2.38
C SER A 234 26.90 9.09 2.53
N GLN A 235 26.94 8.34 1.42
CA GLN A 235 27.12 6.89 1.37
C GLN A 235 26.01 6.09 2.07
N ASN A 236 24.78 6.62 2.18
CA ASN A 236 23.64 5.85 2.65
C ASN A 236 22.86 5.25 1.48
N VAL A 237 22.38 4.02 1.64
CA VAL A 237 21.35 3.45 0.76
C VAL A 237 20.01 4.11 1.08
N THR A 238 19.40 4.74 0.07
CA THR A 238 18.14 5.49 0.19
C THR A 238 17.21 5.19 -0.97
N ILE A 239 15.91 5.38 -0.75
CA ILE A 239 14.90 5.31 -1.81
C ILE A 239 15.10 6.45 -2.80
N ALA A 240 15.19 6.15 -4.09
CA ALA A 240 15.37 7.16 -5.14
C ALA A 240 14.11 8.00 -5.34
N TYR A 241 12.95 7.33 -5.48
CA TYR A 241 11.62 7.92 -5.56
C TYR A 241 10.60 6.94 -4.99
N ASP A 242 9.65 7.46 -4.20
CA ASP A 242 8.53 6.68 -3.66
C ASP A 242 7.38 6.57 -4.68
N ILE A 243 7.52 5.63 -5.62
CA ILE A 243 6.61 5.42 -6.75
C ILE A 243 6.13 3.96 -6.85
N ASN A 244 4.96 3.79 -7.45
CA ASN A 244 4.44 2.49 -7.90
C ASN A 244 4.70 2.28 -9.40
N SER A 245 4.19 1.16 -9.91
CA SER A 245 4.36 0.70 -11.29
C SER A 245 3.54 1.45 -12.35
N LEU A 246 2.62 2.33 -11.96
CA LEU A 246 1.73 3.04 -12.89
C LEU A 246 2.49 3.93 -13.89
N VAL A 247 2.33 3.65 -15.18
CA VAL A 247 2.94 4.38 -16.28
C VAL A 247 1.92 4.90 -17.30
N SER A 248 0.73 4.29 -17.38
CA SER A 248 -0.38 4.75 -18.21
C SER A 248 -1.30 5.69 -17.43
N TYR A 249 -1.63 6.84 -18.02
CA TYR A 249 -2.42 7.89 -17.37
C TYR A 249 -3.70 8.18 -18.15
N THR A 250 -4.79 8.41 -17.41
CA THR A 250 -6.08 8.82 -17.96
C THR A 250 -6.52 10.14 -17.34
N ILE A 251 -7.63 10.71 -17.84
CA ILE A 251 -8.23 11.92 -17.23
C ILE A 251 -8.65 11.64 -15.78
N LYS A 252 -9.18 10.44 -15.50
CA LYS A 252 -9.63 10.03 -14.16
C LYS A 252 -8.46 9.64 -13.24
N LYS A 253 -7.43 8.96 -13.79
CA LYS A 253 -6.25 8.50 -13.06
C LYS A 253 -4.99 9.12 -13.66
N GLY A 254 -4.70 10.34 -13.25
CA GLY A 254 -3.54 11.11 -13.71
C GLY A 254 -2.21 10.68 -13.08
N LYS A 255 -1.12 11.31 -13.53
CA LYS A 255 0.26 10.99 -13.10
C LYS A 255 0.50 11.09 -11.58
N VAL A 256 -0.33 11.84 -10.86
CA VAL A 256 -0.25 11.97 -9.39
C VAL A 256 -0.43 10.62 -8.68
N PHE A 257 -1.23 9.70 -9.25
CA PHE A 257 -1.47 8.36 -8.70
C PHE A 257 -0.26 7.44 -8.76
N ARG A 258 0.79 7.85 -9.48
CA ARG A 258 2.06 7.12 -9.49
C ARG A 258 2.84 7.26 -8.17
N LYS A 259 2.57 8.32 -7.39
CA LYS A 259 3.29 8.59 -6.15
C LYS A 259 2.62 7.86 -4.99
N ASN A 260 3.38 7.03 -4.28
CA ASN A 260 2.79 6.23 -3.20
C ASN A 260 2.29 7.08 -2.03
N ARG A 261 2.85 8.28 -1.79
CA ARG A 261 2.29 9.21 -0.80
C ARG A 261 0.85 9.60 -1.15
N VAL A 262 0.59 9.92 -2.42
CA VAL A 262 -0.75 10.29 -2.90
C VAL A 262 -1.69 9.09 -2.75
N VAL A 263 -1.24 7.90 -3.18
CA VAL A 263 -1.98 6.65 -3.00
C VAL A 263 -2.33 6.42 -1.53
N ARG A 264 -1.35 6.50 -0.61
CA ARG A 264 -1.59 6.35 0.83
C ARG A 264 -2.58 7.36 1.40
N THR A 265 -2.56 8.62 0.95
CA THR A 265 -3.54 9.62 1.39
C THR A 265 -4.95 9.23 0.92
N VAL A 266 -5.11 8.84 -0.34
CA VAL A 266 -6.40 8.41 -0.90
C VAL A 266 -6.91 7.15 -0.19
N ASP A 267 -6.02 6.18 0.04
CA ASP A 267 -6.32 4.92 0.72
C ASP A 267 -6.83 5.15 2.15
N ASN A 268 -6.17 6.04 2.90
CA ASN A 268 -6.62 6.35 4.26
C ASN A 268 -7.94 7.13 4.27
N ILE A 269 -8.14 8.08 3.35
CA ILE A 269 -9.44 8.76 3.19
C ILE A 269 -10.54 7.72 2.98
N LYS A 270 -10.31 6.79 2.05
CA LYS A 270 -11.28 5.72 1.76
C LYS A 270 -11.61 4.88 2.99
N LYS A 271 -10.59 4.46 3.74
CA LYS A 271 -10.75 3.67 4.97
C LYS A 271 -11.48 4.46 6.07
N ASP A 272 -11.01 5.66 6.38
CA ASP A 272 -11.53 6.47 7.50
C ASP A 272 -12.98 6.93 7.24
N LEU A 273 -13.34 7.30 5.99
CA LEU A 273 -14.73 7.65 5.65
C LEU A 273 -15.68 6.46 5.85
N GLY A 274 -15.26 5.24 5.49
CA GLY A 274 -16.04 4.03 5.75
C GLY A 274 -16.29 3.82 7.24
N ILE A 275 -15.23 3.96 8.06
CA ILE A 275 -15.31 3.83 9.52
C ILE A 275 -16.26 4.88 10.13
N ILE A 276 -16.15 6.15 9.71
CA ILE A 276 -17.03 7.22 10.18
C ILE A 276 -18.49 6.89 9.84
N TYR A 277 -18.76 6.48 8.60
CA TYR A 277 -20.10 6.13 8.15
C TYR A 277 -20.70 4.95 8.93
N GLU A 278 -19.98 3.83 9.05
CA GLU A 278 -20.44 2.65 9.80
C GLU A 278 -20.67 2.96 11.28
N GLY A 279 -19.73 3.69 11.86
CA GLY A 279 -19.72 3.99 13.27
C GLY A 279 -20.80 4.96 13.70
N GLU A 280 -21.04 6.00 12.92
CA GLU A 280 -21.89 7.12 13.32
C GLU A 280 -23.25 7.12 12.61
N TYR A 281 -23.37 6.58 11.40
CA TYR A 281 -24.54 6.83 10.54
C TYR A 281 -25.39 5.60 10.21
N VAL A 282 -24.79 4.43 10.01
CA VAL A 282 -25.54 3.22 9.60
C VAL A 282 -26.65 2.89 10.60
N GLY A 283 -27.90 2.98 10.14
CA GLY A 283 -29.11 2.65 10.90
C GLY A 283 -29.44 3.60 12.06
N LYS A 284 -28.76 4.76 12.15
CA LYS A 284 -28.91 5.72 13.26
C LYS A 284 -29.63 7.01 12.89
N PHE A 285 -29.60 7.39 11.62
CA PHE A 285 -30.22 8.61 11.12
C PHE A 285 -31.10 8.30 9.90
N ASP A 286 -32.20 9.03 9.80
CA ASP A 286 -33.08 8.98 8.64
C ASP A 286 -32.41 9.67 7.44
N ASN A 287 -32.68 9.18 6.23
CA ASN A 287 -32.23 9.82 4.99
C ASN A 287 -33.09 11.05 4.68
N GLU A 288 -32.89 12.10 5.47
CA GLU A 288 -33.54 13.39 5.37
C GLU A 288 -32.51 14.52 5.53
N PRO A 289 -32.85 15.79 5.21
CA PRO A 289 -31.87 16.88 5.18
C PRO A 289 -31.01 16.99 6.44
N ASP A 290 -31.60 16.85 7.62
CA ASP A 290 -30.87 16.93 8.89
C ASP A 290 -29.86 15.77 9.05
N GLY A 291 -30.22 14.55 8.64
CA GLY A 291 -29.33 13.39 8.64
C GLY A 291 -28.18 13.52 7.63
N GLN A 292 -28.45 14.09 6.46
CA GLN A 292 -27.45 14.38 5.42
C GLN A 292 -26.49 15.49 5.86
N ASP A 293 -26.99 16.54 6.51
CA ASP A 293 -26.18 17.64 7.04
C ASP A 293 -25.26 17.19 8.17
N LEU A 294 -25.70 16.26 9.01
CA LEU A 294 -24.84 15.61 10.02
C LEU A 294 -23.68 14.87 9.34
N LEU A 295 -23.97 14.01 8.36
CA LEU A 295 -22.94 13.26 7.62
C LEU A 295 -21.95 14.20 6.92
N LYS A 296 -22.47 15.26 6.29
CA LYS A 296 -21.64 16.31 5.69
C LYS A 296 -20.75 16.96 6.74
N GLY A 297 -21.29 17.27 7.93
CA GLY A 297 -20.54 17.84 9.05
C GLY A 297 -19.37 16.95 9.48
N ALA A 298 -19.63 15.67 9.73
CA ALA A 298 -18.59 14.71 10.13
C ALA A 298 -17.46 14.58 9.08
N TYR A 299 -17.82 14.52 7.80
CA TYR A 299 -16.83 14.49 6.73
C TYR A 299 -16.06 15.82 6.60
N CYS A 300 -16.73 16.96 6.73
CA CYS A 300 -16.08 18.28 6.75
C CYS A 300 -15.04 18.38 7.88
N ASP A 301 -15.37 17.88 9.08
CA ASP A 301 -14.47 17.88 10.22
C ASP A 301 -13.23 17.00 9.96
N TYR A 302 -13.45 15.80 9.42
CA TYR A 302 -12.37 14.88 9.03
C TYR A 302 -11.41 15.53 8.02
N PHE A 303 -11.93 16.08 6.91
CA PHE A 303 -11.10 16.72 5.89
C PHE A 303 -10.44 18.01 6.37
N SER A 304 -11.08 18.78 7.25
CA SER A 304 -10.47 19.93 7.90
C SER A 304 -9.25 19.53 8.74
N GLU A 305 -9.32 18.42 9.45
CA GLU A 305 -8.19 17.88 10.22
C GLU A 305 -7.08 17.35 9.29
N LEU A 306 -7.40 16.70 8.16
CA LEU A 306 -6.41 16.33 7.14
C LEU A 306 -5.68 17.54 6.55
N ASN A 307 -6.42 18.63 6.30
CA ASN A 307 -5.87 19.88 5.78
C ASN A 307 -4.93 20.53 6.82
N ARG A 308 -5.35 20.56 8.09
CA ARG A 308 -4.51 21.01 9.21
C ARG A 308 -3.22 20.19 9.35
N LYS A 309 -3.31 18.87 9.17
CA LYS A 309 -2.16 17.94 9.16
C LYS A 309 -1.30 18.03 7.90
N LYS A 310 -1.70 18.83 6.90
CA LYS A 310 -1.01 18.97 5.60
C LYS A 310 -0.93 17.65 4.81
N ALA A 311 -1.90 16.77 5.01
CA ALA A 311 -2.10 15.61 4.15
C ALA A 311 -2.76 16.04 2.83
N ILE A 312 -3.69 17.00 2.91
CA ILE A 312 -4.34 17.68 1.80
C ILE A 312 -4.13 19.20 1.90
N LYS A 313 -4.54 19.94 0.87
CA LYS A 313 -4.48 21.41 0.79
C LYS A 313 -5.75 21.98 0.15
N ASN A 314 -6.01 23.26 0.40
CA ASN A 314 -7.09 24.04 -0.22
C ASN A 314 -8.48 23.42 -0.01
N PHE A 315 -8.71 22.76 1.12
CA PHE A 315 -10.02 22.20 1.45
C PHE A 315 -10.94 23.28 2.02
N GLU A 316 -12.16 23.34 1.50
CA GLU A 316 -13.27 24.14 1.99
C GLU A 316 -14.49 23.24 2.25
N THR A 317 -15.41 23.63 3.14
CA THR A 317 -16.58 22.80 3.47
C THR A 317 -17.53 22.56 2.29
N ASP A 318 -17.49 23.44 1.29
CA ASP A 318 -18.26 23.31 0.05
C ASP A 318 -17.69 22.23 -0.89
N ASP A 319 -16.48 21.75 -0.63
CA ASP A 319 -15.90 20.62 -1.35
C ASP A 319 -16.59 19.28 -1.02
N VAL A 320 -17.42 19.25 0.04
CA VAL A 320 -18.24 18.10 0.42
C VAL A 320 -19.71 18.39 0.12
N THR A 321 -20.31 17.55 -0.72
CA THR A 321 -21.76 17.57 -0.96
C THR A 321 -22.35 16.21 -0.66
N VAL A 322 -23.48 16.21 0.04
CA VAL A 322 -24.27 15.02 0.38
C VAL A 322 -25.65 15.26 -0.19
N THR A 323 -26.14 14.35 -1.02
CA THR A 323 -27.47 14.42 -1.65
C THR A 323 -28.12 13.05 -1.64
N ASP A 324 -29.42 12.99 -1.93
CA ASP A 324 -30.11 11.72 -2.18
C ASP A 324 -29.39 10.91 -3.27
N GLY A 325 -29.26 9.60 -3.06
CA GLY A 325 -28.91 8.66 -4.11
C GLY A 325 -30.14 8.27 -4.93
N VAL A 326 -29.97 7.29 -5.82
CA VAL A 326 -31.04 6.82 -6.71
C VAL A 326 -32.10 6.03 -5.95
N GLU A 327 -31.71 5.29 -4.92
CA GLU A 327 -32.63 4.58 -4.04
C GLU A 327 -32.96 5.42 -2.80
N ALA A 328 -34.18 5.28 -2.27
CA ALA A 328 -34.68 6.13 -1.18
C ALA A 328 -33.88 5.99 0.12
N ASP A 329 -33.21 4.86 0.32
CA ASP A 329 -32.32 4.55 1.44
C ASP A 329 -30.84 4.80 1.13
N SER A 330 -30.55 5.48 0.01
CA SER A 330 -29.19 5.75 -0.44
C SER A 330 -28.84 7.24 -0.43
N VAL A 331 -27.58 7.53 -0.17
CA VAL A 331 -26.99 8.87 -0.15
C VAL A 331 -25.80 8.90 -1.10
N TYR A 332 -25.70 9.96 -1.90
CA TYR A 332 -24.59 10.22 -2.81
C TYR A 332 -23.70 11.33 -2.25
N VAL A 333 -22.42 11.00 -2.05
CA VAL A 333 -21.42 11.93 -1.51
C VAL A 333 -20.38 12.24 -2.58
N VAL A 334 -20.14 13.53 -2.81
CA VAL A 334 -19.01 14.03 -3.61
C VAL A 334 -18.05 14.76 -2.69
N VAL A 335 -16.77 14.43 -2.82
CA VAL A 335 -15.69 15.10 -2.11
C VAL A 335 -14.60 15.53 -3.09
N ASN A 336 -14.26 16.81 -3.10
CA ASN A 336 -13.18 17.37 -3.89
C ASN A 336 -11.95 17.65 -3.01
N VAL A 337 -10.89 16.85 -3.13
CA VAL A 337 -9.67 17.02 -2.31
C VAL A 337 -8.40 17.07 -3.14
N GLN A 338 -7.43 17.82 -2.64
CA GLN A 338 -6.11 17.97 -3.28
C GLN A 338 -5.02 17.45 -2.33
N PRO A 339 -4.46 16.24 -2.57
CA PRO A 339 -3.34 15.72 -1.79
C PRO A 339 -2.11 16.62 -1.87
N VAL A 340 -1.41 16.78 -0.75
CA VAL A 340 -0.10 17.46 -0.72
C VAL A 340 0.98 16.51 -1.24
N ASP A 341 1.82 17.03 -2.13
CA ASP A 341 2.93 16.30 -2.72
C ASP A 341 4.30 16.72 -2.13
N SER A 342 5.30 15.86 -2.30
CA SER A 342 6.70 16.08 -1.92
C SER A 342 7.46 16.88 -2.99
N ILE A 343 8.35 17.78 -2.54
CA ILE A 343 9.35 18.42 -3.42
C ILE A 343 10.48 17.41 -3.66
N ASP A 344 10.32 16.53 -4.65
CA ASP A 344 11.33 15.51 -4.98
C ASP A 344 12.40 16.00 -5.97
N LYS A 345 12.18 17.15 -6.63
CA LYS A 345 13.08 17.75 -7.63
C LYS A 345 13.19 19.25 -7.40
N ILE A 346 14.41 19.78 -7.53
CA ILE A 346 14.70 21.21 -7.51
C ILE A 346 15.54 21.53 -8.73
N TYR A 347 15.16 22.58 -9.47
CA TYR A 347 15.94 23.16 -10.55
C TYR A 347 16.49 24.49 -10.05
N VAL A 348 17.81 24.69 -10.10
CA VAL A 348 18.49 25.90 -9.63
C VAL A 348 19.48 26.35 -10.70
N ASP A 349 19.29 27.55 -11.23
CA ASP A 349 20.26 28.21 -12.09
C ASP A 349 21.21 29.05 -11.22
N VAL A 350 22.50 28.74 -11.27
CA VAL A 350 23.56 29.52 -10.59
C VAL A 350 24.33 30.28 -11.66
N ASN A 351 24.03 31.57 -11.79
CA ASN A 351 24.77 32.47 -12.69
C ASN A 351 25.97 33.06 -11.93
N LEU A 352 27.18 32.78 -12.42
CA LEU A 352 28.40 33.40 -11.94
C LEU A 352 28.62 34.70 -12.72
N SER A 353 28.68 35.82 -12.01
CA SER A 353 29.07 37.12 -12.57
C SER A 353 30.56 37.23 -12.79
#